data_AF-A0A497LE50-F1
#
_entry.id   AF-A0A497LE50-F1
#
_cell.length_a   1.000
_cell.length_b   1.000
_cell.length_c   1.000
_cell.angle_alpha   90.00
_cell.angle_beta   90.00
_cell.angle_gamma   90.00
#
_symmetry.space_group_name_H-M   'P 1'
#
loop_
_entity.id
_entity.type
_entity.pdbx_description
1 polymer ?
#
loop_
_entity_poly.entity_id
_entity_poly.type
_entity_poly.pdbx_seq_one_letter_code
_entity_poly.pdbx_strand_id
1 'polypeptide(L)'
;MEKRLEAGSKLCGKAARILLGDLRWRRLGLLAFQDGPLLDSRSALVLPEALLLSLALEARQLGLRTVLLLNARRDHYYSLSGELGLSTLRALIGLRGPEPLYFGASTEGSPLVSLPRVRLGLEWLSANPGALARLVEAASPVRREVKEVDVSSISALSELLMDKLGPPSFKEDLSARVKGADKYQAAADALSTLSAFVTPSSLISVGLKYAAKFFSLVRERRKEEYKVFLDVWKKNVQEAFSEERLSTLIGEDGLEPLRTCLDEHGLGIVIHDVIGTLHELFLPMFISQVASELGGEGSLVIVDGASYLAKLDWAVVMLCSLQEEAPGTRLACYLPTKDVPEYENLPSLLVTFTSERAGIFDTAPSHVDVLCEGKSAAFRAALLRNLEEAAKKRLSGRLAFALYDREEAPLLKLISLGPGFLARLKDKIKKG
;
A
#
# COMPACT_ATOMS: atom_id res chain seq x y z
N MET A 1 5.98 -23.01 12.86
CA MET A 1 5.79 -22.45 11.51
C MET A 1 5.39 -23.57 10.53
N GLU A 2 4.35 -23.37 9.73
CA GLU A 2 3.90 -24.36 8.72
C GLU A 2 5.01 -24.66 7.70
N LYS A 3 5.21 -25.94 7.31
CA LYS A 3 6.28 -26.34 6.36
C LYS A 3 6.21 -25.61 5.01
N ARG A 4 4.99 -25.27 4.56
CA ARG A 4 4.75 -24.55 3.30
C ARG A 4 5.22 -23.11 3.38
N LEU A 5 5.02 -22.44 4.51
CA LEU A 5 5.54 -21.10 4.77
C LEU A 5 7.06 -21.08 4.85
N GLU A 6 7.68 -22.07 5.51
CA GLU A 6 9.14 -22.20 5.56
C GLU A 6 9.74 -22.36 4.15
N ALA A 7 9.14 -23.22 3.32
CA ALA A 7 9.54 -23.39 1.93
C ALA A 7 9.34 -22.11 1.12
N GLY A 8 8.23 -21.40 1.34
CA GLY A 8 7.93 -20.11 0.73
C GLY A 8 8.94 -19.04 1.08
N SER A 9 9.28 -18.88 2.36
CA SER A 9 10.30 -17.93 2.84
C SER A 9 11.67 -18.15 2.17
N LYS A 10 12.09 -19.41 1.98
CA LYS A 10 13.31 -19.72 1.22
C LYS A 10 13.23 -19.30 -0.26
N LEU A 11 12.05 -19.34 -0.88
CA LEU A 11 11.84 -18.81 -2.22
C LEU A 11 11.86 -17.28 -2.22
N CYS A 12 11.27 -16.65 -1.20
CA CYS A 12 11.28 -15.20 -1.02
C CYS A 12 12.71 -14.65 -0.93
N GLY A 13 13.60 -15.24 -0.13
CA GLY A 13 15.00 -14.79 -0.05
C GLY A 13 15.72 -14.86 -1.40
N LYS A 14 15.48 -15.91 -2.19
CA LYS A 14 16.03 -16.01 -3.55
C LYS A 14 15.45 -14.97 -4.50
N ALA A 15 14.13 -14.75 -4.44
CA ALA A 15 13.46 -13.74 -5.24
C ALA A 15 13.95 -12.33 -4.87
N ALA A 16 14.08 -12.04 -3.58
CA ALA A 16 14.55 -10.77 -3.06
C ALA A 16 15.94 -10.39 -3.60
N ARG A 17 16.91 -11.31 -3.60
CA ARG A 17 18.24 -11.04 -4.20
C ARG A 17 18.15 -10.69 -5.68
N ILE A 18 17.32 -11.39 -6.43
CA ILE A 18 17.11 -11.13 -7.86
C ILE A 18 16.42 -9.78 -8.06
N LEU A 19 15.42 -9.46 -7.23
CA LEU A 19 14.66 -8.21 -7.30
C LEU A 19 15.49 -7.00 -6.85
N LEU A 20 16.41 -7.15 -5.90
CA LEU A 20 17.32 -6.08 -5.51
C LEU A 20 18.43 -5.86 -6.55
N GLY A 21 18.95 -6.94 -7.15
CA GLY A 21 19.98 -6.83 -8.19
C GLY A 21 21.20 -6.05 -7.70
N ASP A 22 21.69 -5.14 -8.55
CA ASP A 22 22.87 -4.29 -8.29
C ASP A 22 22.54 -2.93 -7.67
N LEU A 23 21.27 -2.67 -7.33
CA LEU A 23 20.80 -1.43 -6.73
C LEU A 23 21.03 -0.16 -7.58
N ARG A 24 21.27 -0.27 -8.90
CA ARG A 24 21.38 0.90 -9.82
C ARG A 24 20.04 1.56 -10.15
N TRP A 25 18.95 1.03 -9.61
CA TRP A 25 17.60 1.58 -9.69
C TRP A 25 17.29 2.46 -8.47
N ARG A 26 16.36 3.40 -8.67
CA ARG A 26 15.78 4.26 -7.62
C ARG A 26 14.40 3.75 -7.21
N ARG A 27 13.65 3.21 -8.19
CA ARG A 27 12.29 2.69 -7.99
C ARG A 27 12.18 1.22 -8.38
N LEU A 28 11.55 0.43 -7.50
CA LEU A 28 11.23 -0.97 -7.72
C LEU A 28 9.72 -1.20 -7.57
N GLY A 29 9.05 -1.55 -8.67
CA GLY A 29 7.64 -1.94 -8.66
C GLY A 29 7.49 -3.46 -8.50
N LEU A 30 6.65 -3.90 -7.58
CA LEU A 30 6.28 -5.31 -7.40
C LEU A 30 4.81 -5.48 -7.72
N LEU A 31 4.51 -5.90 -8.95
CA LEU A 31 3.14 -5.97 -9.44
C LEU A 31 2.55 -7.34 -9.19
N ALA A 32 1.35 -7.35 -8.63
CA ALA A 32 0.56 -8.54 -8.41
C ALA A 32 -0.86 -8.36 -8.96
N PHE A 33 -1.47 -9.47 -9.38
CA PHE A 33 -2.87 -9.45 -9.80
C PHE A 33 -3.77 -9.12 -8.61
N GLN A 34 -3.66 -9.84 -7.50
CA GLN A 34 -4.51 -9.68 -6.33
C GLN A 34 -3.71 -9.31 -5.08
N ASP A 35 -4.37 -8.71 -4.09
CA ASP A 35 -3.76 -8.41 -2.80
C ASP A 35 -3.79 -9.63 -1.87
N GLY A 36 -3.11 -10.70 -2.30
CA GLY A 36 -3.12 -12.00 -1.64
C GLY A 36 -1.87 -12.83 -1.93
N PRO A 37 -1.88 -14.15 -1.62
CA PRO A 37 -0.71 -15.00 -1.83
C PRO A 37 -0.19 -14.97 -3.27
N LEU A 38 1.11 -14.75 -3.44
CA LEU A 38 1.81 -14.78 -4.74
C LEU A 38 2.01 -16.21 -5.25
N LEU A 39 2.03 -17.17 -4.33
CA LEU A 39 2.04 -18.61 -4.60
C LEU A 39 1.30 -19.33 -3.49
N ASP A 40 0.24 -20.05 -3.82
CA ASP A 40 -0.43 -20.98 -2.91
C ASP A 40 -0.42 -22.37 -3.56
N SER A 41 0.51 -23.22 -3.12
CA SER A 41 0.67 -24.58 -3.65
C SER A 41 0.86 -25.57 -2.52
N ARG A 42 0.69 -26.87 -2.81
CA ARG A 42 0.95 -27.94 -1.82
C ARG A 42 2.38 -27.92 -1.27
N SER A 43 3.34 -27.42 -2.05
CA SER A 43 4.76 -27.42 -1.69
C SER A 43 5.26 -26.14 -1.03
N ALA A 44 4.60 -25.01 -1.25
CA ALA A 44 5.02 -23.70 -0.75
C ALA A 44 3.87 -22.70 -0.72
N LEU A 45 3.92 -21.80 0.26
CA LEU A 45 3.05 -20.64 0.40
C LEU A 45 3.91 -19.37 0.44
N VAL A 46 3.75 -18.48 -0.54
CA VAL A 46 4.46 -17.20 -0.62
C VAL A 46 3.43 -16.09 -0.40
N LEU A 47 3.48 -15.52 0.81
CA LEU A 47 2.73 -14.33 1.18
C LEU A 47 3.49 -13.06 0.75
N PRO A 48 2.81 -11.96 0.38
CA PRO A 48 3.50 -10.72 0.04
C PRO A 48 4.34 -10.20 1.21
N GLU A 49 3.84 -10.24 2.45
CA GLU A 49 4.58 -9.82 3.65
C GLU A 49 5.90 -10.58 3.80
N ALA A 50 5.91 -11.88 3.49
CA ALA A 50 7.11 -12.69 3.53
C ALA A 50 8.12 -12.31 2.42
N LEU A 51 7.63 -11.95 1.24
CA LEU A 51 8.47 -11.44 0.15
C LEU A 51 9.07 -10.06 0.50
N LEU A 52 8.24 -9.14 0.99
CA LEU A 52 8.64 -7.78 1.36
C LEU A 52 9.62 -7.78 2.55
N LEU A 53 9.38 -8.64 3.56
CA LEU A 53 10.34 -8.87 4.63
C LEU A 53 11.66 -9.44 4.09
N SER A 54 11.61 -10.39 3.16
CA SER A 54 12.83 -10.94 2.56
C SER A 54 13.59 -9.88 1.77
N LEU A 55 12.90 -8.99 1.05
CA LEU A 55 13.51 -7.83 0.41
C LEU A 55 14.20 -6.94 1.43
N ALA A 56 13.54 -6.62 2.55
CA ALA A 56 14.11 -5.78 3.59
C ALA A 56 15.35 -6.41 4.24
N LEU A 57 15.28 -7.71 4.56
CA LEU A 57 16.39 -8.45 5.16
C LEU A 57 17.60 -8.57 4.23
N GLU A 58 17.38 -8.83 2.93
CA GLU A 58 18.44 -8.91 1.94
C GLU A 58 19.01 -7.52 1.61
N ALA A 59 18.18 -6.48 1.55
CA ALA A 59 18.63 -5.09 1.40
C ALA A 59 19.55 -4.66 2.54
N ARG A 60 19.20 -5.02 3.78
CA ARG A 60 20.08 -4.82 4.95
C ARG A 60 21.40 -5.56 4.80
N GLN A 61 21.41 -6.80 4.29
CA GLN A 61 22.66 -7.54 4.06
C GLN A 61 23.56 -6.88 3.00
N LEU A 62 22.95 -6.13 2.06
CA LEU A 62 23.66 -5.29 1.10
C LEU A 62 24.09 -3.93 1.68
N GLY A 63 23.90 -3.70 2.98
CA GLY A 63 24.30 -2.48 3.67
C GLY A 63 23.29 -1.34 3.62
N LEU A 64 22.06 -1.58 3.13
CA LEU A 64 21.04 -0.54 3.10
C LEU A 64 20.34 -0.38 4.45
N ARG A 65 20.17 0.88 4.89
CA ARG A 65 19.25 1.22 5.99
C ARG A 65 17.83 1.12 5.49
N THR A 66 17.07 0.14 5.99
CA THR A 66 15.79 -0.22 5.37
C THR A 66 14.60 0.02 6.29
N VAL A 67 13.58 0.73 5.80
CA VAL A 67 12.26 0.82 6.45
C VAL A 67 11.25 0.01 5.65
N LEU A 68 10.59 -0.93 6.32
CA LEU A 68 9.54 -1.76 5.74
C LEU A 68 8.19 -1.37 6.34
N LEU A 69 7.25 -0.92 5.51
CA LEU A 69 5.87 -0.65 5.88
C LEU A 69 4.98 -1.80 5.38
N LEU A 70 4.28 -2.48 6.29
CA LEU A 70 3.41 -3.62 6.01
C LEU A 70 1.94 -3.30 6.26
N ASN A 71 1.09 -3.68 5.31
CA ASN A 71 -0.35 -3.53 5.44
C ASN A 71 -0.95 -4.70 6.23
N ALA A 72 -1.57 -4.41 7.37
CA ALA A 72 -2.19 -5.41 8.23
C ALA A 72 -3.61 -5.80 7.84
N ARG A 73 -4.23 -5.11 6.87
CA ARG A 73 -5.65 -5.31 6.53
C ARG A 73 -5.90 -6.24 5.35
N ARG A 74 -4.87 -6.96 4.90
CA ARG A 74 -5.00 -7.96 3.86
C ARG A 74 -5.89 -9.11 4.36
N ASP A 75 -6.84 -9.54 3.54
CA ASP A 75 -7.83 -10.56 3.92
C ASP A 75 -7.30 -11.98 3.62
N HIS A 76 -6.59 -12.56 4.58
CA HIS A 76 -6.19 -13.96 4.54
C HIS A 76 -5.87 -14.52 5.93
N TYR A 77 -5.77 -15.85 6.02
CA TYR A 77 -5.53 -16.57 7.28
C TYR A 77 -4.29 -16.11 8.07
N TYR A 78 -3.26 -15.63 7.38
CA TYR A 78 -2.01 -15.12 7.97
C TYR A 78 -1.96 -13.59 8.10
N SER A 79 -3.12 -12.91 8.14
CA SER A 79 -3.18 -11.45 8.19
C SER A 79 -2.49 -10.92 9.45
N LEU A 80 -1.75 -9.82 9.33
CA LEU A 80 -1.01 -9.24 10.47
C LEU A 80 -1.95 -8.66 11.54
N SER A 81 -3.21 -8.39 11.21
CA SER A 81 -4.23 -8.04 12.20
C SER A 81 -4.64 -9.22 13.10
N GLY A 82 -4.19 -10.44 12.81
CA GLY A 82 -4.43 -11.64 13.61
C GLY A 82 -3.16 -12.15 14.32
N GLU A 83 -3.34 -12.78 15.48
CA GLU A 83 -2.26 -13.33 16.31
C GLU A 83 -1.33 -14.29 15.54
N LEU A 84 -1.91 -15.14 14.69
CA LEU A 84 -1.13 -16.10 13.91
C LEU A 84 -0.25 -15.39 12.86
N GLY A 85 -0.76 -14.36 12.18
CA GLY A 85 0.01 -13.60 11.20
C GLY A 85 1.16 -12.85 11.86
N LEU A 86 0.87 -12.13 12.96
CA LEU A 86 1.89 -11.38 13.70
C LEU A 86 2.98 -12.29 14.30
N SER A 87 2.60 -13.40 14.94
CA SER A 87 3.56 -14.37 15.47
C SER A 87 4.39 -15.04 14.37
N THR A 88 3.80 -15.29 13.20
CA THR A 88 4.52 -15.80 12.03
C THR A 88 5.53 -14.77 11.50
N LEU A 89 5.16 -13.49 11.43
CA LEU A 89 6.07 -12.41 11.03
C LEU A 89 7.26 -12.30 12.00
N ARG A 90 7.02 -12.27 13.31
CA ARG A 90 8.08 -12.26 14.34
C ARG A 90 9.02 -13.46 14.20
N ALA A 91 8.47 -14.65 13.92
CA ALA A 91 9.29 -15.84 13.69
C ALA A 91 10.17 -15.74 12.43
N LEU A 92 9.69 -15.07 11.37
CA LEU A 92 10.46 -14.83 10.15
C LEU A 92 11.54 -13.75 10.33
N ILE A 93 11.28 -12.73 11.14
CA ILE A 93 12.26 -11.71 11.53
C ILE A 93 13.41 -12.36 12.33
N GLY A 94 13.07 -13.29 13.21
CA GLY A 94 14.01 -14.04 14.06
C GLY A 94 14.37 -13.30 15.35
N LEU A 95 14.92 -14.04 16.32
CA LEU A 95 15.15 -13.57 17.70
C LEU A 95 16.08 -12.36 17.87
N ARG A 96 16.88 -12.03 16.85
CA ARG A 96 17.82 -10.90 16.85
C ARG A 96 17.39 -9.75 15.92
N GLY A 97 16.23 -9.87 15.29
CA GLY A 97 15.69 -8.81 14.46
C GLY A 97 14.94 -7.77 15.28
N PRO A 98 14.59 -6.62 14.67
CA PRO A 98 13.86 -5.56 15.34
C PRO A 98 12.44 -6.04 15.71
N GLU A 99 11.95 -5.57 16.85
CA GLU A 99 10.53 -5.70 17.18
C GLU A 99 9.70 -4.84 16.21
N PRO A 100 8.62 -5.36 15.61
CA PRO A 100 7.76 -4.55 14.76
C PRO A 100 7.10 -3.40 15.52
N LEU A 101 7.06 -2.23 14.89
CA LEU A 101 6.35 -1.06 15.38
C LEU A 101 4.95 -1.00 14.78
N TYR A 102 4.03 -0.29 15.44
CA TYR A 102 2.66 -0.10 14.98
C TYR A 102 2.37 1.36 14.65
N PHE A 103 1.83 1.60 13.45
CA PHE A 103 1.25 2.87 13.02
C PHE A 103 -0.23 2.68 12.70
N GLY A 104 -1.13 3.16 13.55
CA GLY A 104 -2.56 2.98 13.32
C GLY A 104 -3.45 3.48 14.45
N ALA A 105 -4.75 3.56 14.17
CA ALA A 105 -5.74 4.17 15.06
C ALA A 105 -6.43 3.20 16.04
N SER A 106 -6.20 1.89 15.88
CA SER A 106 -6.84 0.86 16.71
C SER A 106 -6.31 0.94 18.14
N THR A 107 -7.22 0.93 19.12
CA THR A 107 -6.90 0.98 20.56
C THR A 107 -7.28 -0.30 21.28
N GLU A 108 -8.13 -1.15 20.69
CA GLU A 108 -8.62 -2.38 21.29
C GLU A 108 -8.83 -3.47 20.23
N GLY A 109 -8.96 -4.73 20.66
CA GLY A 109 -9.42 -5.84 19.82
C GLY A 109 -8.43 -6.37 18.78
N SER A 110 -7.23 -5.77 18.67
CA SER A 110 -6.18 -6.16 17.72
C SER A 110 -4.87 -6.47 18.44
N PRO A 111 -4.14 -7.54 18.06
CA PRO A 111 -2.82 -7.85 18.61
C PRO A 111 -1.79 -6.73 18.33
N LEU A 112 -2.03 -5.90 17.30
CA LEU A 112 -1.17 -4.78 16.93
C LEU A 112 -1.06 -3.72 18.03
N VAL A 113 -2.09 -3.59 18.88
CA VAL A 113 -2.10 -2.64 20.01
C VAL A 113 -1.00 -2.93 21.02
N SER A 114 -0.53 -4.18 21.09
CA SER A 114 0.57 -4.59 21.98
C SER A 114 1.96 -4.15 21.49
N LEU A 115 2.09 -3.70 20.24
CA LEU A 115 3.35 -3.28 19.66
C LEU A 115 3.72 -1.86 20.08
N PRO A 116 5.02 -1.52 20.19
CA PRO A 116 5.44 -0.14 20.36
C PRO A 116 4.94 0.72 19.20
N ARG A 117 4.46 1.93 19.50
CA ARG A 117 3.88 2.81 18.49
C ARG A 117 4.94 3.68 17.84
N VAL A 118 4.80 3.89 16.55
CA VAL A 118 5.44 5.01 15.82
C VAL A 118 4.33 5.95 15.37
N ARG A 119 4.58 7.26 15.40
CA ARG A 119 3.58 8.28 15.08
C ARG A 119 4.12 9.23 14.01
N LEU A 120 3.21 9.95 13.36
CA LEU A 120 3.55 11.12 12.58
C LEU A 120 3.92 12.26 13.55
N GLY A 121 5.04 12.93 13.31
CA GLY A 121 5.50 14.02 14.16
C GLY A 121 4.58 15.23 14.06
N LEU A 122 4.10 15.75 15.19
CA LEU A 122 3.28 16.97 15.20
C LEU A 122 4.09 18.18 14.69
N GLU A 123 5.37 18.26 15.04
CA GLU A 123 6.29 19.27 14.54
C GLU A 123 6.47 19.18 13.02
N TRP A 124 6.61 17.96 12.48
CA TRP A 124 6.73 17.75 11.04
C TRP A 124 5.47 18.17 10.29
N LEU A 125 4.29 17.86 10.83
CA LEU A 125 3.00 18.33 10.29
C LEU A 125 2.94 19.86 10.27
N SER A 126 3.38 20.49 11.36
CA SER A 126 3.43 21.95 11.51
C SER A 126 4.40 22.61 10.53
N ALA A 127 5.51 21.93 10.21
CA ALA A 127 6.45 22.37 9.19
C ALA A 127 5.97 22.11 7.75
N ASN A 128 5.03 21.17 7.56
CA ASN A 128 4.53 20.75 6.24
C ASN A 128 3.01 20.90 6.07
N PRO A 129 2.40 22.07 6.40
CA PRO A 129 0.96 22.26 6.35
C PRO A 129 0.39 22.09 4.94
N GLY A 130 1.19 22.39 3.90
CA GLY A 130 0.79 22.21 2.50
C GLY A 130 0.53 20.75 2.11
N ALA A 131 1.24 19.79 2.71
CA ALA A 131 1.00 18.37 2.48
C ALA A 131 -0.37 17.96 3.04
N LEU A 132 -0.67 18.36 4.28
CA LEU A 132 -1.95 18.10 4.92
C LEU A 132 -3.11 18.77 4.15
N ALA A 133 -2.96 20.04 3.76
CA ALA A 133 -3.96 20.74 2.95
C ALA A 133 -4.31 19.93 1.69
N ARG A 134 -3.31 19.61 0.86
CA ARG A 134 -3.53 18.90 -0.41
C ARG A 134 -4.16 17.52 -0.22
N LEU A 135 -3.80 16.81 0.84
CA LEU A 135 -4.39 15.51 1.17
C LEU A 135 -5.85 15.64 1.62
N VAL A 136 -6.16 16.61 2.46
CA VAL A 136 -7.54 16.89 2.89
C VAL A 136 -8.39 17.30 1.69
N GLU A 137 -7.86 18.14 0.79
CA GLU A 137 -8.53 18.53 -0.46
C GLU A 137 -8.77 17.34 -1.38
N ALA A 138 -7.78 16.46 -1.53
CA ALA A 138 -7.89 15.25 -2.37
C ALA A 138 -8.88 14.23 -1.80
N ALA A 139 -8.94 14.10 -0.48
CA ALA A 139 -9.87 13.21 0.22
C ALA A 139 -11.28 13.80 0.35
N SER A 140 -11.44 15.12 0.20
CA SER A 140 -12.72 15.80 0.45
C SER A 140 -13.84 15.32 -0.49
N PRO A 141 -15.09 15.15 0.01
CA PRO A 141 -16.24 14.77 -0.80
C PRO A 141 -16.51 15.68 -2.00
N VAL A 142 -16.24 16.97 -1.80
CA VAL A 142 -16.48 18.05 -2.75
C VAL A 142 -15.24 18.93 -2.80
N ARG A 143 -15.11 19.79 -3.81
CA ARG A 143 -13.99 20.73 -3.87
C ARG A 143 -14.10 21.73 -2.72
N ARG A 144 -13.34 21.51 -1.66
CA ARG A 144 -13.14 22.43 -0.53
C ARG A 144 -11.70 22.87 -0.55
N GLU A 145 -11.45 24.17 -0.70
CA GLU A 145 -10.09 24.70 -0.54
C GLU A 145 -9.74 24.79 0.94
N VAL A 146 -8.51 24.43 1.28
CA VAL A 146 -7.95 24.57 2.61
C VAL A 146 -7.04 25.81 2.61
N LYS A 147 -7.60 26.94 3.07
CA LYS A 147 -6.89 28.23 3.06
C LYS A 147 -5.83 28.34 4.16
N GLU A 148 -6.15 27.82 5.34
CA GLU A 148 -5.26 27.78 6.50
C GLU A 148 -5.34 26.38 7.10
N VAL A 149 -4.20 25.86 7.52
CA VAL A 149 -4.06 24.57 8.19
C VAL A 149 -3.58 24.88 9.59
N ASP A 150 -4.50 24.83 10.55
CA ASP A 150 -4.14 24.91 11.96
C ASP A 150 -3.79 23.52 12.48
N VAL A 151 -2.51 23.31 12.74
CA VAL A 151 -1.92 22.10 13.33
C VAL A 151 -1.22 22.41 14.64
N SER A 152 -1.56 23.54 15.27
CA SER A 152 -1.00 23.95 16.57
C SER A 152 -1.29 22.96 17.69
N SER A 153 -2.36 22.16 17.55
CA SER A 153 -2.73 21.11 18.49
C SER A 153 -3.52 20.00 17.80
N ILE A 154 -3.60 18.85 18.47
CA ILE A 154 -4.46 17.72 18.04
C ILE A 154 -5.93 18.16 17.97
N SER A 155 -6.37 19.04 18.88
CA SER A 155 -7.73 19.59 18.91
C SER A 155 -8.04 20.41 17.65
N ALA A 156 -7.15 21.35 17.29
CA ALA A 156 -7.30 22.14 16.07
C ALA A 156 -7.33 21.27 14.80
N LEU A 157 -6.46 20.25 14.74
CA LEU A 157 -6.45 19.30 13.63
C LEU A 157 -7.74 18.46 13.57
N SER A 158 -8.26 18.05 14.71
CA SER A 158 -9.53 17.33 14.83
C SER A 158 -10.67 18.13 14.22
N GLU A 159 -10.81 19.40 14.62
CA GLU A 159 -11.84 20.30 14.10
C GLU A 159 -11.72 20.52 12.58
N LEU A 160 -10.49 20.74 12.08
CA LEU A 160 -10.23 20.90 10.65
C LEU A 160 -10.66 19.66 9.86
N LEU A 161 -10.27 18.46 10.31
CA LEU A 161 -10.60 17.22 9.61
C LEU A 161 -12.10 16.94 9.65
N MET A 162 -12.77 17.19 10.77
CA MET A 162 -14.21 17.03 10.88
C MET A 162 -14.98 18.00 9.96
N ASP A 163 -14.54 19.25 9.84
CA ASP A 163 -15.12 20.24 8.90
C ASP A 163 -14.93 19.80 7.45
N LYS A 164 -13.69 19.49 7.06
CA LYS A 164 -13.32 19.29 5.65
C LYS A 164 -13.68 17.92 5.10
N LEU A 165 -13.67 16.88 5.94
CA LEU A 165 -13.98 15.50 5.55
C LEU A 165 -15.38 15.09 5.98
N GLY A 166 -16.12 15.93 6.70
CA GLY A 166 -17.55 15.72 6.97
C GLY A 166 -18.41 15.75 5.70
N PRO A 167 -19.68 15.32 5.79
CA PRO A 167 -20.58 15.26 4.65
C PRO A 167 -20.75 16.62 3.95
N PRO A 168 -21.06 16.64 2.64
CA PRO A 168 -21.34 17.89 1.92
C PRO A 168 -22.62 18.54 2.40
N SER A 169 -22.63 19.88 2.40
CA SER A 169 -23.85 20.66 2.57
C SER A 169 -24.72 20.60 1.31
N PHE A 170 -26.03 20.85 1.47
CA PHE A 170 -26.97 20.85 0.34
C PHE A 170 -26.56 21.81 -0.80
N LYS A 171 -25.95 22.95 -0.45
CA LYS A 171 -25.47 23.95 -1.41
C LYS A 171 -24.26 23.46 -2.20
N GLU A 172 -23.30 22.82 -1.53
CA GLU A 172 -22.11 22.25 -2.18
C GLU A 172 -22.51 21.17 -3.20
N ASP A 173 -23.44 20.29 -2.80
CA ASP A 173 -23.99 19.23 -3.65
C ASP A 173 -24.65 19.78 -4.93
N LEU A 174 -25.48 20.81 -4.80
CA LEU A 174 -26.11 21.46 -5.95
C LEU A 174 -25.07 22.06 -6.90
N SER A 175 -24.04 22.72 -6.37
CA SER A 175 -23.00 23.32 -7.19
C SER A 175 -22.13 22.28 -7.92
N ALA A 176 -21.87 21.13 -7.30
CA ALA A 176 -21.09 20.06 -7.91
C ALA A 176 -21.78 19.48 -9.16
N ARG A 177 -23.11 19.35 -9.11
CA ARG A 177 -23.93 18.82 -10.21
C ARG A 177 -23.89 19.67 -11.48
N VAL A 178 -23.92 21.00 -11.32
CA VAL A 178 -23.92 21.95 -12.45
C VAL A 178 -22.60 21.93 -13.22
N LYS A 179 -21.50 21.54 -12.57
CA LYS A 179 -20.13 21.59 -13.14
C LYS A 179 -19.58 20.23 -13.57
N GLY A 180 -20.31 19.11 -13.40
CA GLY A 180 -19.71 17.79 -13.24
C GLY A 180 -20.02 16.68 -14.27
N ALA A 181 -20.65 16.96 -15.42
CA ALA A 181 -21.23 15.90 -16.28
C ALA A 181 -20.24 14.81 -16.78
N ASP A 182 -18.98 15.13 -17.06
CA ASP A 182 -18.01 14.16 -17.64
C ASP A 182 -17.25 13.30 -16.61
N LYS A 183 -17.29 13.64 -15.31
CA LYS A 183 -16.47 12.97 -14.26
C LYS A 183 -17.18 11.86 -13.50
N TYR A 184 -18.40 11.53 -13.91
CA TYR A 184 -19.22 10.49 -13.27
C TYR A 184 -18.88 9.08 -13.75
N GLN A 185 -18.30 8.94 -14.94
CA GLN A 185 -17.96 7.63 -15.53
C GLN A 185 -16.85 6.92 -14.75
N ALA A 186 -15.74 7.62 -14.45
CA ALA A 186 -14.64 7.07 -13.64
C ALA A 186 -15.07 6.61 -12.23
N ALA A 187 -16.08 7.27 -11.63
CA ALA A 187 -16.60 6.85 -10.33
C ALA A 187 -17.50 5.61 -10.43
N ALA A 188 -18.26 5.49 -11.52
CA ALA A 188 -19.04 4.28 -11.80
C ALA A 188 -18.13 3.08 -12.08
N ASP A 189 -17.05 3.29 -12.82
CA ASP A 189 -16.06 2.26 -13.15
C ASP A 189 -15.29 1.80 -11.91
N ALA A 190 -14.81 2.73 -11.06
CA ALA A 190 -14.16 2.42 -9.80
C ALA A 190 -15.04 1.61 -8.82
N LEU A 191 -16.36 1.77 -8.89
CA LEU A 191 -17.34 1.11 -8.01
C LEU A 191 -18.01 -0.13 -8.63
N SER A 192 -17.85 -0.34 -9.95
CA SER A 192 -18.35 -1.52 -10.67
C SER A 192 -17.80 -2.83 -10.07
N THR A 193 -16.64 -2.74 -9.42
CA THR A 193 -15.97 -3.82 -8.68
C THR A 193 -16.69 -4.23 -7.39
N LEU A 194 -17.62 -3.43 -6.87
CA LEU A 194 -18.31 -3.65 -5.57
C LEU A 194 -19.80 -4.01 -5.70
N SER A 195 -20.26 -4.42 -6.89
CA SER A 195 -21.67 -4.44 -7.33
C SER A 195 -22.65 -5.35 -6.55
N ALA A 196 -22.24 -6.06 -5.50
CA ALA A 196 -23.11 -7.02 -4.81
C ALA A 196 -23.83 -6.46 -3.57
N PHE A 197 -23.18 -5.63 -2.73
CA PHE A 197 -23.78 -5.10 -1.49
C PHE A 197 -23.11 -3.77 -1.08
N VAL A 198 -23.60 -2.65 -1.61
CA VAL A 198 -23.03 -1.34 -1.31
C VAL A 198 -23.62 -0.81 0.00
N THR A 199 -22.83 -0.83 1.06
CA THR A 199 -23.15 -0.16 2.34
C THR A 199 -22.42 1.18 2.44
N PRO A 200 -22.94 2.16 3.21
CA PRO A 200 -22.24 3.41 3.55
C PRO A 200 -20.78 3.20 3.96
N SER A 201 -20.52 2.25 4.87
CA SER A 201 -19.19 1.97 5.38
C SER A 201 -18.26 1.39 4.31
N SER A 202 -18.75 0.50 3.45
CA SER A 202 -17.97 -0.05 2.33
C SER A 202 -17.63 0.97 1.24
N LEU A 203 -18.38 2.07 1.13
CA LEU A 203 -18.04 3.16 0.22
C LEU A 203 -16.99 4.09 0.82
N ILE A 204 -17.02 4.31 2.12
CA ILE A 204 -16.02 5.10 2.82
C ILE A 204 -14.62 4.48 2.67
N SER A 205 -14.51 3.14 2.65
CA SER A 205 -13.22 2.46 2.45
C SER A 205 -12.63 2.70 1.04
N VAL A 206 -13.47 2.87 0.02
CA VAL A 206 -13.04 3.28 -1.34
C VAL A 206 -12.54 4.74 -1.36
N GLY A 207 -12.98 5.55 -0.40
CA GLY A 207 -12.60 6.94 -0.24
C GLY A 207 -13.79 7.88 -0.35
N LEU A 208 -13.81 8.90 0.51
CA LEU A 208 -14.93 9.83 0.68
C LEU A 208 -15.34 10.54 -0.61
N LYS A 209 -14.38 11.04 -1.40
CA LYS A 209 -14.61 11.62 -2.74
C LYS A 209 -15.40 10.69 -3.66
N TYR A 210 -15.07 9.40 -3.70
CA TYR A 210 -15.75 8.40 -4.54
C TYR A 210 -17.13 8.03 -3.97
N ALA A 211 -17.23 7.89 -2.64
CA ALA A 211 -18.49 7.65 -1.95
C ALA A 211 -19.52 8.78 -2.20
N ALA A 212 -19.10 10.04 -2.12
CA ALA A 212 -19.95 11.19 -2.39
C ALA A 212 -20.45 11.22 -3.84
N LYS A 213 -19.56 10.98 -4.82
CA LYS A 213 -19.94 10.90 -6.24
C LYS A 213 -21.02 9.83 -6.46
N PHE A 214 -20.88 8.64 -5.87
CA PHE A 214 -21.87 7.57 -5.97
C PHE A 214 -23.24 7.98 -5.44
N PHE A 215 -23.30 8.47 -4.21
CA PHE A 215 -24.57 8.83 -3.60
C PHE A 215 -25.25 10.00 -4.32
N SER A 216 -24.50 10.92 -4.90
CA SER A 216 -25.04 11.98 -5.74
C SER A 216 -25.79 11.45 -6.98
N LEU A 217 -25.37 10.29 -7.52
CA LEU A 217 -26.02 9.63 -8.67
C LEU A 217 -27.29 8.88 -8.27
N VAL A 218 -27.31 8.24 -7.10
CA VAL A 218 -28.41 7.33 -6.69
C VAL A 218 -29.52 8.07 -5.92
N ARG A 219 -29.23 9.25 -5.36
CA ARG A 219 -30.17 10.05 -4.53
C ARG A 219 -31.52 10.29 -5.19
N GLU A 220 -31.59 10.46 -6.50
CA GLU A 220 -32.87 10.75 -7.20
C GLU A 220 -33.91 9.65 -7.02
N ARG A 221 -33.47 8.43 -6.73
CA ARG A 221 -34.34 7.26 -6.55
C ARG A 221 -34.49 6.85 -5.08
N ARG A 222 -33.64 7.35 -4.18
CA ARG A 222 -33.50 6.83 -2.80
C ARG A 222 -33.14 7.91 -1.77
N LYS A 223 -34.10 8.77 -1.42
CA LYS A 223 -33.87 9.92 -0.50
C LYS A 223 -33.60 9.51 0.94
N GLU A 224 -34.29 8.49 1.43
CA GLU A 224 -34.16 7.97 2.79
C GLU A 224 -32.78 7.32 2.99
N GLU A 225 -32.33 6.48 2.04
CA GLU A 225 -31.00 5.86 2.06
C GLU A 225 -29.88 6.91 2.03
N TYR A 226 -30.09 8.00 1.28
CA TYR A 226 -29.14 9.11 1.24
C TYR A 226 -29.01 9.84 2.59
N LYS A 227 -30.12 10.06 3.32
CA LYS A 227 -30.05 10.64 4.68
C LYS A 227 -29.29 9.73 5.64
N VAL A 228 -29.61 8.43 5.64
CA VAL A 228 -28.90 7.43 6.46
C VAL A 228 -27.41 7.42 6.14
N PHE A 229 -27.04 7.54 4.86
CA PHE A 229 -25.63 7.64 4.46
C PHE A 229 -24.92 8.85 5.07
N LEU A 230 -25.52 10.04 5.01
CA LEU A 230 -24.92 11.26 5.58
C LEU A 230 -24.75 11.16 7.09
N ASP A 231 -25.71 10.55 7.79
CA ASP A 231 -25.63 10.35 9.25
C ASP A 231 -24.51 9.37 9.62
N VAL A 232 -24.41 8.23 8.90
CA VAL A 232 -23.33 7.25 9.10
C VAL A 232 -21.97 7.87 8.77
N TRP A 233 -21.87 8.64 7.69
CA TRP A 233 -20.66 9.38 7.34
C TRP A 233 -20.23 10.28 8.48
N LYS A 234 -21.14 11.17 8.93
CA LYS A 234 -20.84 12.15 9.98
C LYS A 234 -20.33 11.45 11.24
N LYS A 235 -21.00 10.38 11.67
CA LYS A 235 -20.59 9.58 12.83
C LYS A 235 -19.19 9.00 12.63
N ASN A 236 -18.93 8.37 11.48
CA ASN A 236 -17.63 7.75 11.20
C ASN A 236 -16.48 8.77 11.17
N VAL A 237 -16.71 9.97 10.62
CA VAL A 237 -15.72 11.06 10.60
C VAL A 237 -15.45 11.59 12.01
N GLN A 238 -16.50 11.81 12.79
CA GLN A 238 -16.37 12.27 14.19
C GLN A 238 -15.63 11.25 15.06
N GLU A 239 -15.94 9.96 14.90
CA GLU A 239 -15.28 8.89 15.62
C GLU A 239 -13.82 8.72 15.17
N ALA A 240 -13.55 8.71 13.87
CA ALA A 240 -12.21 8.50 13.34
C ALA A 240 -11.25 9.64 13.68
N PHE A 241 -11.72 10.89 13.65
CA PHE A 241 -10.88 12.06 13.87
C PHE A 241 -11.05 12.68 15.26
N SER A 242 -11.55 11.93 16.25
CA SER A 242 -11.53 12.37 17.64
C SER A 242 -10.09 12.60 18.11
N GLU A 243 -9.90 13.49 19.08
CA GLU A 243 -8.57 13.78 19.64
C GLU A 243 -7.88 12.50 20.16
N GLU A 244 -8.66 11.62 20.82
CA GLU A 244 -8.18 10.32 21.29
C GLU A 244 -7.60 9.49 20.13
N ARG A 245 -8.36 9.31 19.03
CA ARG A 245 -7.88 8.54 17.88
C ARG A 245 -6.69 9.22 17.20
N LEU A 246 -6.72 10.54 17.02
CA LEU A 246 -5.62 11.27 16.39
C LEU A 246 -4.32 11.17 17.20
N SER A 247 -4.39 11.18 18.53
CA SER A 247 -3.22 11.04 19.42
C SER A 247 -2.49 9.69 19.29
N THR A 248 -3.18 8.67 18.75
CA THR A 248 -2.56 7.37 18.49
C THR A 248 -1.74 7.34 17.19
N LEU A 249 -2.02 8.27 16.28
CA LEU A 249 -1.38 8.41 14.97
C LEU A 249 -0.36 9.55 14.92
N ILE A 250 -0.56 10.58 15.75
CA ILE A 250 0.20 11.83 15.75
C ILE A 250 0.68 12.10 17.17
N GLY A 251 1.95 12.45 17.33
CA GLY A 251 2.50 12.82 18.64
C GLY A 251 3.89 13.43 18.56
N GLU A 252 4.41 13.80 19.72
CA GLU A 252 5.72 14.46 19.87
C GLU A 252 6.87 13.49 19.58
N ASP A 253 6.76 12.23 20.01
CA ASP A 253 7.79 11.20 19.78
C ASP A 253 8.06 10.90 18.30
N GLY A 254 7.11 11.22 17.41
CA GLY A 254 7.22 11.06 15.96
C GLY A 254 7.85 9.72 15.53
N LEU A 255 8.97 9.83 14.82
CA LEU A 255 9.72 8.70 14.27
C LEU A 255 10.83 8.14 15.19
N GLU A 256 10.98 8.64 16.43
CA GLU A 256 12.09 8.23 17.32
C GLU A 256 12.17 6.71 17.57
N PRO A 257 11.05 5.98 17.80
CA PRO A 257 11.11 4.52 17.91
C PRO A 257 11.64 3.84 16.65
N LEU A 258 11.29 4.36 15.47
CA LEU A 258 11.75 3.84 14.19
C LEU A 258 13.23 4.17 13.94
N ARG A 259 13.67 5.38 14.31
CA ARG A 259 15.07 5.80 14.25
C ARG A 259 15.94 4.87 15.11
N THR A 260 15.51 4.59 16.33
CA THR A 260 16.18 3.66 17.25
C THR A 260 16.33 2.26 16.63
N CYS A 261 15.26 1.69 16.06
CA CYS A 261 15.35 0.39 15.39
C CYS A 261 16.32 0.40 14.20
N LEU A 262 16.34 1.47 13.41
CA LEU A 262 17.26 1.60 12.28
C LEU A 262 18.72 1.70 12.73
N ASP A 263 19.01 2.41 13.82
CA ASP A 263 20.36 2.55 14.34
C ASP A 263 20.90 1.25 14.94
N GLU A 264 20.05 0.51 15.65
CA GLU A 264 20.45 -0.76 16.27
C GLU A 264 20.52 -1.92 15.28
N HIS A 265 19.60 -1.98 14.32
CA HIS A 265 19.41 -3.16 13.48
C HIS A 265 19.63 -2.93 11.98
N GLY A 266 19.81 -1.68 11.52
CA GLY A 266 19.80 -1.33 10.10
C GLY A 266 18.44 -1.56 9.40
N LEU A 267 17.41 -1.89 10.17
CA LEU A 267 16.09 -2.28 9.69
C LEU A 267 15.01 -1.81 10.68
N GLY A 268 14.04 -1.06 10.18
CA GLY A 268 12.81 -0.73 10.89
C GLY A 268 11.62 -1.41 10.21
N ILE A 269 10.73 -2.02 10.99
CA ILE A 269 9.52 -2.67 10.47
C ILE A 269 8.32 -1.97 11.11
N VAL A 270 7.46 -1.40 10.29
CA VAL A 270 6.22 -0.75 10.70
C VAL A 270 5.05 -1.52 10.13
N ILE A 271 4.14 -1.94 10.99
CA ILE A 271 2.87 -2.56 10.61
C ILE A 271 1.79 -1.48 10.73
N HIS A 272 0.92 -1.34 9.74
CA HIS A 272 -0.17 -0.37 9.77
C HIS A 272 -1.51 -0.99 9.37
N ASP A 273 -2.60 -0.46 9.92
CA ASP A 273 -3.98 -0.87 9.61
C ASP A 273 -4.85 0.28 9.10
N VAL A 274 -4.22 1.25 8.44
CA VAL A 274 -4.91 2.46 7.97
C VAL A 274 -5.48 2.36 6.54
N ILE A 275 -5.05 1.38 5.73
CA ILE A 275 -5.57 1.21 4.36
C ILE A 275 -7.06 0.82 4.39
N GLY A 276 -7.86 1.48 3.57
CA GLY A 276 -9.31 1.28 3.52
C GLY A 276 -10.05 1.88 4.72
N THR A 277 -9.41 2.75 5.51
CA THR A 277 -10.04 3.53 6.58
C THR A 277 -9.95 5.02 6.30
N LEU A 278 -10.60 5.82 7.16
CA LEU A 278 -10.48 7.27 7.11
C LEU A 278 -9.05 7.74 7.42
N HIS A 279 -8.28 6.99 8.21
CA HIS A 279 -6.91 7.32 8.60
C HIS A 279 -5.88 7.10 7.50
N GLU A 280 -6.27 6.52 6.36
CA GLU A 280 -5.36 6.32 5.22
C GLU A 280 -4.71 7.63 4.74
N LEU A 281 -5.35 8.79 4.98
CA LEU A 281 -4.75 10.09 4.65
C LEU A 281 -3.39 10.32 5.32
N PHE A 282 -3.13 9.69 6.47
CA PHE A 282 -1.90 9.88 7.23
C PHE A 282 -0.74 9.02 6.71
N LEU A 283 -1.01 7.95 5.97
CA LEU A 283 0.03 7.05 5.48
C LEU A 283 0.98 7.72 4.48
N PRO A 284 0.50 8.49 3.47
CA PRO A 284 1.39 9.26 2.60
C PRO A 284 2.27 10.26 3.36
N MET A 285 1.73 10.96 4.36
CA MET A 285 2.52 11.88 5.18
C MET A 285 3.57 11.14 6.00
N PHE A 286 3.22 9.99 6.57
CA PHE A 286 4.16 9.15 7.29
C PHE A 286 5.30 8.67 6.38
N ILE A 287 5.00 8.23 5.16
CA ILE A 287 6.01 7.85 4.16
C ILE A 287 6.93 9.04 3.82
N SER A 288 6.35 10.22 3.62
CA SER A 288 7.12 11.45 3.32
C SER A 288 8.02 11.86 4.49
N GLN A 289 7.53 11.79 5.74
CA GLN A 289 8.35 12.04 6.93
C GLN A 289 9.48 11.02 7.05
N VAL A 290 9.20 9.73 6.87
CA VAL A 290 10.23 8.67 6.90
C VAL A 290 11.30 8.93 5.84
N ALA A 291 10.91 9.28 4.62
CA ALA A 291 11.88 9.55 3.55
C ALA A 291 12.71 10.80 3.82
N SER A 292 12.10 11.87 4.31
CA SER A 292 12.78 13.15 4.55
C SER A 292 13.72 13.10 5.78
N GLU A 293 13.34 12.40 6.85
CA GLU A 293 14.11 12.39 8.11
C GLU A 293 15.00 11.15 8.31
N LEU A 294 14.65 10.02 7.70
CA LEU A 294 15.35 8.73 7.84
C LEU A 294 15.88 8.19 6.51
N GLY A 295 15.58 8.84 5.39
CA GLY A 295 16.08 8.50 4.06
C GLY A 295 17.51 8.97 3.83
N GLY A 296 17.85 9.17 2.55
CA GLY A 296 19.17 9.57 2.08
C GLY A 296 19.93 8.45 1.38
N GLU A 297 21.20 8.71 1.07
CA GLU A 297 22.06 7.74 0.39
C GLU A 297 22.21 6.45 1.19
N GLY A 298 21.98 5.32 0.52
CA GLY A 298 22.03 4.01 1.18
C GLY A 298 20.76 3.63 1.95
N SER A 299 19.67 4.39 1.82
CA SER A 299 18.37 4.06 2.42
C SER A 299 17.43 3.36 1.42
N LEU A 300 16.54 2.51 1.93
CA LEU A 300 15.45 1.89 1.18
C LEU A 300 14.15 1.96 2.00
N VAL A 301 13.09 2.50 1.39
CA VAL A 301 11.73 2.42 1.93
C VAL A 301 10.94 1.40 1.10
N ILE A 302 10.27 0.47 1.77
CA ILE A 302 9.41 -0.54 1.14
C ILE A 302 7.97 -0.28 1.60
N VAL A 303 7.06 -0.06 0.65
CA VAL A 303 5.65 0.26 0.91
C VAL A 303 4.76 -0.86 0.42
N ASP A 304 4.08 -1.53 1.35
CA ASP A 304 3.05 -2.53 1.04
C ASP A 304 1.72 -1.87 0.67
N GLY A 305 1.08 -2.35 -0.40
CA GLY A 305 -0.24 -1.89 -0.84
C GLY A 305 -0.27 -0.47 -1.42
N ALA A 306 0.81 -0.01 -2.06
CA ALA A 306 0.91 1.36 -2.59
C ALA A 306 -0.20 1.72 -3.60
N SER A 307 -0.80 0.73 -4.28
CA SER A 307 -1.93 0.94 -5.21
C SER A 307 -3.15 1.58 -4.53
N TYR A 308 -3.39 1.31 -3.24
CA TYR A 308 -4.52 1.88 -2.51
C TYR A 308 -4.40 3.41 -2.35
N LEU A 309 -3.17 3.92 -2.29
CA LEU A 309 -2.87 5.35 -2.18
C LEU A 309 -3.21 6.13 -3.45
N ALA A 310 -3.47 5.46 -4.58
CA ALA A 310 -3.77 6.12 -5.85
C ALA A 310 -5.08 6.94 -5.84
N LYS A 311 -5.94 6.73 -4.85
CA LYS A 311 -7.15 7.53 -4.62
C LYS A 311 -6.86 8.96 -4.15
N LEU A 312 -5.65 9.21 -3.63
CA LEU A 312 -5.19 10.50 -3.12
C LEU A 312 -4.19 11.09 -4.12
N ASP A 313 -4.62 12.07 -4.92
CA ASP A 313 -3.83 12.69 -5.99
C ASP A 313 -2.42 13.11 -5.50
N TRP A 314 -2.34 13.74 -4.33
CA TRP A 314 -1.05 14.14 -3.73
C TRP A 314 -0.15 12.96 -3.36
N ALA A 315 -0.70 11.83 -2.91
CA ALA A 315 0.10 10.68 -2.53
C ALA A 315 0.85 10.10 -3.73
N VAL A 316 0.21 10.06 -4.90
CA VAL A 316 0.87 9.63 -6.14
C VAL A 316 1.97 10.60 -6.54
N VAL A 317 1.67 11.91 -6.51
CA VAL A 317 2.69 12.94 -6.81
C VAL A 317 3.89 12.78 -5.88
N MET A 318 3.67 12.71 -4.56
CA MET A 318 4.71 12.57 -3.55
C MET A 318 5.54 11.29 -3.74
N LEU A 319 4.91 10.13 -3.93
CA LEU A 319 5.65 8.88 -4.15
C LEU A 319 6.50 8.93 -5.44
N CYS A 320 5.98 9.57 -6.48
CA CYS A 320 6.69 9.75 -7.74
C CYS A 320 7.84 10.76 -7.59
N SER A 321 7.67 11.86 -6.86
CA SER A 321 8.69 12.90 -6.63
C SER A 321 9.61 12.64 -5.44
N LEU A 322 9.40 11.55 -4.67
CA LEU A 322 10.12 11.31 -3.41
C LEU A 322 11.64 11.35 -3.54
N GLN A 323 12.17 10.97 -4.72
CA GLN A 323 13.60 11.01 -5.02
C GLN A 323 14.17 12.43 -5.13
N GLU A 324 13.33 13.40 -5.47
CA GLU A 324 13.68 14.82 -5.53
C GLU A 324 13.68 15.43 -4.13
N GLU A 325 12.73 15.00 -3.29
CA GLU A 325 12.57 15.46 -1.89
C GLU A 325 13.59 14.81 -0.94
N ALA A 326 13.94 13.54 -1.17
CA ALA A 326 14.91 12.77 -0.37
C ALA A 326 15.94 12.05 -1.26
N PRO A 327 16.89 12.78 -1.86
CA PRO A 327 17.88 12.22 -2.78
C PRO A 327 18.65 11.04 -2.21
N GLY A 328 18.81 9.97 -3.01
CA GLY A 328 19.55 8.77 -2.64
C GLY A 328 18.73 7.68 -1.93
N THR A 329 17.54 8.02 -1.42
CA THR A 329 16.59 7.05 -0.86
C THR A 329 16.09 6.15 -1.97
N ARG A 330 16.07 4.83 -1.85
CA ARG A 330 15.36 3.96 -2.82
C ARG A 330 13.94 3.69 -2.36
N LEU A 331 13.04 3.44 -3.30
CA LEU A 331 11.65 3.13 -3.00
C LEU A 331 11.22 1.84 -3.71
N ALA A 332 10.71 0.88 -2.95
CA ALA A 332 10.07 -0.32 -3.47
C ALA A 332 8.58 -0.32 -3.10
N CYS A 333 7.71 -0.54 -4.07
CA CYS A 333 6.25 -0.51 -3.87
C CYS A 333 5.62 -1.83 -4.29
N TYR A 334 4.85 -2.43 -3.39
CA TYR A 334 3.95 -3.53 -3.72
C TYR A 334 2.63 -2.99 -4.28
N LEU A 335 2.26 -3.47 -5.47
CA LEU A 335 1.22 -2.89 -6.31
C LEU A 335 0.24 -3.99 -6.77
N PRO A 336 -0.77 -4.34 -5.93
CA PRO A 336 -1.88 -5.18 -6.39
C PRO A 336 -2.75 -4.42 -7.40
N THR A 337 -3.48 -5.13 -8.27
CA THR A 337 -4.19 -4.51 -9.40
C THR A 337 -5.68 -4.86 -9.53
N LYS A 338 -6.13 -6.03 -9.05
CA LYS A 338 -7.51 -6.50 -9.18
C LYS A 338 -8.42 -6.02 -8.05
N ASP A 339 -7.94 -6.12 -6.82
CA ASP A 339 -8.73 -5.81 -5.61
C ASP A 339 -8.60 -4.33 -5.21
N VAL A 340 -8.08 -3.51 -6.12
CA VAL A 340 -7.93 -2.08 -5.98
C VAL A 340 -8.97 -1.43 -6.89
N PRO A 341 -9.81 -0.50 -6.37
CA PRO A 341 -10.71 0.26 -7.22
C PRO A 341 -9.95 0.96 -8.35
N GLU A 342 -10.61 1.17 -9.49
CA GLU A 342 -10.01 1.82 -10.67
C GLU A 342 -9.81 3.32 -10.43
N TYR A 343 -8.85 3.66 -9.57
CA TYR A 343 -8.52 5.04 -9.22
C TYR A 343 -7.87 5.75 -10.41
N GLU A 344 -8.24 7.01 -10.61
CA GLU A 344 -7.82 7.85 -11.74
C GLU A 344 -6.27 7.92 -11.87
N ASN A 345 -5.54 7.91 -10.74
CA ASN A 345 -4.08 8.03 -10.74
C ASN A 345 -3.32 6.69 -10.67
N LEU A 346 -4.02 5.55 -10.57
CA LEU A 346 -3.35 4.25 -10.47
C LEU A 346 -2.47 3.97 -11.69
N PRO A 347 -2.89 4.25 -12.94
CA PRO A 347 -2.03 4.06 -14.10
C PRO A 347 -0.69 4.79 -14.01
N SER A 348 -0.69 6.07 -13.62
CA SER A 348 0.51 6.88 -13.45
C SER A 348 1.47 6.29 -12.42
N LEU A 349 0.93 5.78 -11.31
CA LEU A 349 1.72 5.11 -10.28
C LEU A 349 2.36 3.82 -10.83
N LEU A 350 1.58 2.98 -11.52
CA LEU A 350 2.07 1.72 -12.11
C LEU A 350 3.18 1.98 -13.13
N VAL A 351 3.00 2.93 -14.05
CA VAL A 351 4.03 3.31 -15.03
C VAL A 351 5.30 3.78 -14.33
N THR A 352 5.17 4.66 -13.34
CA THR A 352 6.33 5.23 -12.65
C THR A 352 7.17 4.17 -11.96
N PHE A 353 6.53 3.27 -11.19
CA PHE A 353 7.24 2.24 -10.44
C PHE A 353 7.68 1.04 -11.28
N THR A 354 7.20 0.90 -12.52
CA THR A 354 7.68 -0.14 -13.45
C THR A 354 8.65 0.35 -14.50
N SER A 355 9.00 1.64 -14.48
CA SER A 355 9.84 2.28 -15.51
C SER A 355 11.34 1.98 -15.40
N GLU A 356 11.83 1.63 -14.21
CA GLU A 356 13.26 1.37 -13.95
C GLU A 356 13.50 -0.12 -13.67
N ARG A 357 12.93 -0.63 -12.57
CA ARG A 357 13.00 -2.04 -12.21
C ARG A 357 11.63 -2.54 -11.75
N ALA A 358 11.24 -3.72 -12.22
CA ALA A 358 9.96 -4.30 -11.85
C ALA A 358 10.01 -5.82 -11.70
N GLY A 359 9.42 -6.33 -10.63
CA GLY A 359 9.00 -7.73 -10.50
C GLY A 359 7.51 -7.84 -10.77
N ILE A 360 7.12 -8.36 -11.94
CA ILE A 360 5.73 -8.48 -12.35
C ILE A 360 5.31 -9.94 -12.19
N PHE A 361 4.65 -10.25 -11.07
CA PHE A 361 4.10 -11.58 -10.82
C PHE A 361 2.89 -11.83 -11.72
N ASP A 362 2.02 -10.82 -11.79
CA ASP A 362 0.81 -10.82 -12.59
C ASP A 362 0.18 -9.41 -12.60
N THR A 363 -0.83 -9.16 -13.44
CA THR A 363 -1.53 -7.87 -13.51
C THR A 363 -2.95 -8.04 -14.03
N ALA A 364 -3.86 -7.14 -13.62
CA ALA A 364 -5.19 -7.06 -14.21
C ALA A 364 -5.08 -6.71 -15.72
N PRO A 365 -5.93 -7.29 -16.59
CA PRO A 365 -5.87 -7.05 -18.04
C PRO A 365 -5.94 -5.58 -18.44
N SER A 366 -6.73 -4.77 -17.73
CA SER A 366 -6.90 -3.33 -17.96
C SER A 366 -5.59 -2.53 -17.83
N HIS A 367 -4.60 -3.04 -17.10
CA HIS A 367 -3.30 -2.38 -16.92
C HIS A 367 -2.20 -2.88 -17.87
N VAL A 368 -2.47 -3.88 -18.72
CA VAL A 368 -1.46 -4.34 -19.70
C VAL A 368 -1.07 -3.22 -20.65
N ASP A 369 -2.06 -2.49 -21.18
CA ASP A 369 -1.81 -1.37 -22.09
C ASP A 369 -1.06 -0.23 -21.39
N VAL A 370 -1.41 0.05 -20.13
CA VAL A 370 -0.71 1.02 -19.26
C VAL A 370 0.77 0.67 -19.12
N LEU A 371 1.10 -0.58 -18.79
CA LEU A 371 2.49 -1.03 -18.63
C LEU A 371 3.30 -1.03 -19.94
N CYS A 372 2.60 -1.08 -21.08
CA CYS A 372 3.22 -1.07 -22.40
C CYS A 372 3.24 0.32 -23.04
N GLU A 373 2.75 1.35 -22.36
CA GLU A 373 2.72 2.71 -22.89
C GLU A 373 4.14 3.21 -23.20
N GLY A 374 4.34 3.72 -24.43
CA GLY A 374 5.65 4.13 -24.91
C GLY A 374 6.67 2.99 -25.12
N LYS A 375 6.26 1.72 -25.03
CA LYS A 375 7.10 0.54 -25.27
C LYS A 375 6.83 -0.07 -26.66
N SER A 376 7.77 -0.90 -27.14
CA SER A 376 7.64 -1.56 -28.43
C SER A 376 6.61 -2.70 -28.41
N ALA A 377 6.07 -3.06 -29.58
CA ALA A 377 5.21 -4.25 -29.71
C ALA A 377 5.92 -5.54 -29.23
N ALA A 378 7.24 -5.63 -29.41
CA ALA A 378 8.06 -6.73 -28.89
C ALA A 378 8.06 -6.79 -27.36
N PHE A 379 8.11 -5.64 -26.68
CA PHE A 379 7.99 -5.57 -25.22
C PHE A 379 6.63 -6.10 -24.75
N ARG A 380 5.54 -5.65 -25.38
CA ARG A 380 4.18 -6.14 -25.09
C ARG A 380 4.07 -7.66 -25.28
N ALA A 381 4.58 -8.19 -26.38
CA ALA A 381 4.59 -9.63 -26.65
C ALA A 381 5.41 -10.40 -25.60
N ALA A 382 6.58 -9.88 -25.22
CA ALA A 382 7.43 -10.48 -24.19
C ALA A 382 6.76 -10.47 -22.81
N LEU A 383 6.09 -9.38 -22.43
CA LEU A 383 5.32 -9.28 -21.20
C LEU A 383 4.25 -10.36 -21.15
N LEU A 384 3.36 -10.42 -22.14
CA LEU A 384 2.26 -11.38 -22.19
C LEU A 384 2.76 -12.83 -22.14
N ARG A 385 3.81 -13.15 -22.91
CA ARG A 385 4.42 -14.48 -22.90
C ARG A 385 5.00 -14.83 -21.54
N ASN A 386 5.75 -13.92 -20.92
CA ASN A 386 6.35 -14.17 -19.61
C ASN A 386 5.29 -14.30 -18.51
N LEU A 387 4.19 -13.56 -18.57
CA LEU A 387 3.08 -13.70 -17.62
C LEU A 387 2.40 -15.07 -17.77
N GLU A 388 2.13 -15.51 -18.99
CA GLU A 388 1.57 -16.84 -19.26
C GLU A 388 2.50 -17.95 -18.73
N GLU A 389 3.79 -17.87 -19.05
CA GLU A 389 4.78 -18.84 -18.58
C GLU A 389 4.91 -18.81 -17.05
N ALA A 390 4.95 -17.64 -16.42
CA ALA A 390 5.01 -17.48 -14.96
C ALA A 390 3.77 -18.09 -14.28
N ALA A 391 2.58 -17.87 -14.80
CA ALA A 391 1.34 -18.48 -14.30
C ALA A 391 1.41 -20.01 -14.36
N LYS A 392 1.85 -20.59 -15.49
CA LYS A 392 2.07 -22.05 -15.62
C LYS A 392 3.07 -22.57 -14.59
N LYS A 393 4.16 -21.85 -14.33
CA LYS A 393 5.14 -22.23 -13.31
C LYS A 393 4.57 -22.14 -11.89
N ARG A 394 3.76 -21.12 -11.57
CA ARG A 394 3.07 -20.98 -10.26
C ARG A 394 2.10 -22.13 -10.02
N LEU A 395 1.33 -22.54 -11.02
CA LEU A 395 0.48 -23.75 -10.95
C LEU A 395 1.29 -25.03 -10.67
N SER A 396 2.53 -25.10 -11.13
CA SER A 396 3.45 -26.21 -10.84
C SER A 396 4.15 -26.14 -9.48
N GLY A 397 3.79 -25.17 -8.63
CA GLY A 397 4.37 -24.97 -7.29
C GLY A 397 5.71 -24.23 -7.28
N ARG A 398 6.03 -23.47 -8.34
CA ARG A 398 7.24 -22.65 -8.43
C ARG A 398 6.89 -21.17 -8.32
N LEU A 399 7.64 -20.40 -7.53
CA LEU A 399 7.52 -18.94 -7.56
C LEU A 399 8.08 -18.44 -8.90
N ALA A 400 7.29 -17.68 -9.65
CA ALA A 400 7.72 -17.17 -10.95
C ALA A 400 7.11 -15.79 -11.22
N PHE A 401 7.88 -14.94 -11.90
CA PHE A 401 7.53 -13.58 -12.25
C PHE A 401 8.38 -13.10 -13.44
N ALA A 402 7.90 -12.08 -14.15
CA ALA A 402 8.68 -11.37 -15.14
C ALA A 402 9.52 -10.28 -14.46
N LEU A 403 10.82 -10.25 -14.72
CA LEU A 403 11.74 -9.23 -14.25
C LEU A 403 12.00 -8.23 -15.37
N TYR A 404 11.71 -6.97 -15.14
CA TYR A 404 12.17 -5.85 -15.96
C TYR A 404 13.28 -5.10 -15.23
N ASP A 405 14.32 -4.75 -15.98
CA ASP A 405 15.45 -3.97 -15.50
C ASP A 405 16.00 -3.14 -16.66
N ARG A 406 15.77 -1.83 -16.58
CA ARG A 406 16.17 -0.86 -17.60
C ARG A 406 17.68 -0.86 -17.86
N GLU A 407 18.50 -1.14 -16.85
CA GLU A 407 19.96 -1.08 -16.95
C GLU A 407 20.57 -2.36 -17.55
N GLU A 408 19.92 -3.51 -17.34
CA GLU A 408 20.42 -4.80 -17.83
C GLU A 408 19.88 -5.21 -19.21
N ALA A 409 18.60 -4.98 -19.49
CA ALA A 409 17.98 -5.44 -20.73
C ALA A 409 16.70 -4.67 -21.10
N PRO A 410 16.48 -4.33 -22.37
CA PRO A 410 15.25 -3.68 -22.81
C PRO A 410 14.01 -4.59 -22.76
N LEU A 411 14.18 -5.91 -22.62
CA LEU A 411 13.11 -6.91 -22.58
C LEU A 411 13.06 -7.65 -21.24
N LEU A 412 11.85 -8.06 -20.84
CA LEU A 412 11.61 -8.77 -19.59
C LEU A 412 12.21 -10.18 -19.61
N LYS A 413 12.79 -10.59 -18.48
CA LYS A 413 13.32 -11.95 -18.25
C LYS A 413 12.35 -12.75 -17.37
N LEU A 414 12.07 -14.00 -17.72
CA LEU A 414 11.30 -14.88 -16.85
C LEU A 414 12.18 -15.40 -15.71
N ILE A 415 11.76 -15.15 -14.47
CA ILE A 415 12.37 -15.74 -13.27
C ILE A 415 11.48 -16.89 -12.79
N SER A 416 12.08 -18.04 -12.48
CA SER A 416 11.36 -19.19 -11.94
C SER A 416 12.17 -19.94 -10.89
N LEU A 417 11.68 -19.94 -9.66
CA LEU A 417 12.31 -20.49 -8.48
C LEU A 417 11.50 -21.68 -7.97
N GLY A 418 12.15 -22.82 -7.75
CA GLY A 418 11.52 -24.00 -7.17
C GLY A 418 12.14 -24.39 -5.83
N PRO A 419 11.43 -25.20 -5.03
CA PRO A 419 12.04 -25.85 -3.87
C PRO A 419 13.26 -26.68 -4.34
N GLY A 420 14.34 -26.64 -3.56
CA GLY A 420 15.61 -27.26 -3.92
C GLY A 420 15.47 -28.76 -4.26
N PHE A 421 16.43 -29.29 -5.04
CA PHE A 421 16.44 -30.67 -5.56
C PHE A 421 16.12 -31.75 -4.49
N LEU A 422 16.61 -31.57 -3.26
CA LEU A 422 16.40 -32.49 -2.14
C LEU A 422 14.95 -32.59 -1.63
N ALA A 423 14.14 -31.52 -1.78
CA ALA A 423 12.72 -31.56 -1.39
C ALA A 423 11.89 -32.43 -2.34
N ARG A 424 12.26 -32.47 -3.64
CA ARG A 424 11.59 -33.30 -4.66
C ARG A 424 11.82 -34.80 -4.45
N LEU A 425 12.99 -35.18 -3.93
CA LEU A 425 13.32 -36.58 -3.62
C LEU A 425 12.54 -37.08 -2.39
N LYS A 426 12.42 -36.26 -1.33
CA LYS A 426 11.63 -36.64 -0.14
C LYS A 426 10.13 -36.82 -0.43
N ASP A 427 9.56 -36.01 -1.31
CA ASP A 427 8.14 -36.15 -1.71
C ASP A 427 7.89 -37.38 -2.61
N LYS A 428 8.89 -37.81 -3.40
CA LYS A 428 8.82 -39.07 -4.15
C LYS A 428 8.94 -40.30 -3.25
N ILE A 429 9.76 -40.24 -2.21
CA ILE A 429 9.97 -41.35 -1.26
C ILE A 429 8.79 -41.49 -0.27
N LYS A 430 8.00 -40.42 -0.04
CA LYS A 430 6.78 -40.49 0.79
C LYS A 430 5.52 -40.92 0.04
N LYS A 431 5.57 -41.02 -1.28
CA LYS A 431 4.45 -41.40 -2.15
C LYS A 431 4.68 -42.70 -2.93
N GLY A 432 5.85 -43.32 -2.77
CA GLY A 432 6.09 -44.73 -3.07
C GLY A 432 6.13 -45.49 -1.76
#